data_AF-A0A941A9B1-F1
#
_entry.id   AF-A0A941A9B1-F1
#
_cell.length_a   1.000
_cell.length_b   1.000
_cell.length_c   1.000
_cell.angle_alpha   90.00
_cell.angle_beta   90.00
_cell.angle_gamma   90.00
#
_symmetry.space_group_name_H-M   'P 1'
#
loop_
_entity.id
_entity.type
_entity.pdbx_description
1 polymer ?
#
loop_
_entity_poly.entity_id
_entity_poly.type
_entity_poly.pdbx_seq_one_letter_code
_entity_poly.pdbx_strand_id
1 'polypeptide(L)'
;KDPADWKAFATPPLREVARTAPYMHNGSFSSLEEVIDFFDRGGGQDPGKSPLLKPLGLSKEEKTALKEFLAGGLSGPAIPFTPPRVP
;
A
#
# COMPACT_ATOMS: atom_id res chain seq x y z
N LYS A 1 -9.69 14.99 20.70
CA LYS A 1 -9.48 13.78 19.87
C LYS A 1 -10.51 12.75 20.32
N ASP A 2 -11.24 12.16 19.39
CA ASP A 2 -12.17 11.08 19.71
C ASP A 2 -11.35 9.82 20.09
N PRO A 3 -11.61 9.17 21.23
CA PRO A 3 -11.03 7.87 21.55
C PRO A 3 -11.24 6.80 20.47
N ALA A 4 -12.31 6.90 19.67
CA ALA A 4 -12.58 5.99 18.56
C ALA A 4 -11.51 6.05 17.46
N ASP A 5 -10.79 7.17 17.32
CA ASP A 5 -9.74 7.34 16.32
C ASP A 5 -8.37 6.78 16.79
N TRP A 6 -8.29 6.22 17.99
CA TRP A 6 -7.04 5.65 18.47
C TRP A 6 -6.66 4.44 17.65
N LYS A 7 -5.44 4.45 17.10
CA LYS A 7 -4.90 3.45 16.14
C LYS A 7 -5.57 3.47 14.75
N ALA A 8 -6.41 4.45 14.47
CA ALA A 8 -6.80 4.73 13.08
C ALA A 8 -5.60 5.30 12.33
N PHE A 9 -5.40 4.85 11.10
CA PHE A 9 -4.34 5.33 10.22
C PHE A 9 -4.95 6.17 9.09
N ALA A 10 -4.25 7.24 8.71
CA ALA A 10 -4.59 7.96 7.49
C ALA A 10 -4.31 7.06 6.27
N THR A 11 -5.25 7.02 5.33
CA THR A 11 -5.06 6.31 4.06
C THR A 11 -3.97 7.01 3.23
N PRO A 12 -2.83 6.36 2.93
CA PRO A 12 -1.76 6.97 2.16
C PRO A 12 -2.14 7.06 0.67
N PRO A 13 -1.55 8.01 -0.09
CA PRO A 13 -1.66 8.00 -1.54
C PRO A 13 -0.93 6.79 -2.14
N LEU A 14 -1.39 6.31 -3.30
CA LEU A 14 -0.81 5.16 -4.01
C LEU A 14 0.00 5.54 -5.26
N ARG A 15 0.20 6.84 -5.52
CA ARG A 15 1.04 7.32 -6.62
C ARG A 15 2.50 6.94 -6.37
N GLU A 16 3.19 6.44 -7.39
CA GLU A 16 4.57 5.93 -7.30
C GLU A 16 4.78 4.79 -6.29
N VAL A 17 3.71 4.10 -5.85
CA VAL A 17 3.79 3.14 -4.73
C VAL A 17 4.84 2.04 -4.96
N ALA A 18 5.06 1.61 -6.20
CA ALA A 18 6.10 0.62 -6.54
C ALA A 18 7.53 1.04 -6.18
N ARG A 19 7.81 2.32 -5.93
CA ARG A 19 9.14 2.84 -5.58
C ARG A 19 9.29 3.24 -4.11
N THR A 20 8.32 2.87 -3.27
CA THR A 20 8.22 3.34 -1.88
C THR A 20 8.33 2.24 -0.83
N ALA A 21 8.80 1.06 -1.23
CA ALA A 21 9.07 -0.02 -0.27
C ALA A 21 10.08 0.46 0.82
N PRO A 22 9.94 -0.01 2.06
CA PRO A 22 8.95 -0.96 2.56
C PRO A 22 7.55 -0.35 2.78
N TYR A 23 6.53 -1.19 2.83
CA TYR A 23 5.12 -0.79 2.87
C TYR A 23 4.51 -0.84 4.27
N MET A 24 3.33 -0.22 4.42
CA MET A 24 2.62 0.05 5.67
C MET A 24 3.29 1.12 6.53
N HIS A 25 2.58 1.62 7.55
CA HIS A 25 3.05 2.69 8.43
C HIS A 25 4.31 2.34 9.23
N ASN A 26 4.62 1.05 9.36
CA ASN A 26 5.73 0.50 10.13
C ASN A 26 6.74 -0.27 9.26
N GLY A 27 6.59 -0.26 7.93
CA GLY A 27 7.49 -0.97 7.03
C GLY A 27 7.43 -2.50 7.13
N SER A 28 6.32 -3.08 7.61
CA SER A 28 6.23 -4.54 7.84
C SER A 28 6.25 -5.38 6.56
N PHE A 29 5.95 -4.82 5.39
CA PHE A 29 5.92 -5.57 4.15
C PHE A 29 7.00 -5.12 3.18
N SER A 30 7.66 -6.10 2.56
CA SER A 30 8.78 -5.86 1.64
C SER A 30 8.31 -5.69 0.19
N SER A 31 7.11 -6.19 -0.13
CA SER A 31 6.57 -6.28 -1.50
C SER A 31 5.11 -5.85 -1.59
N LEU A 32 4.67 -5.43 -2.78
CA LEU A 32 3.25 -5.13 -3.03
C LEU A 32 2.39 -6.39 -2.96
N GLU A 33 2.96 -7.55 -3.30
CA GLU A 33 2.32 -8.85 -3.19
C GLU A 33 1.89 -9.14 -1.75
N GLU A 34 2.78 -8.93 -0.78
CA GLU A 34 2.46 -9.09 0.65
C GLU A 34 1.33 -8.16 1.10
N VAL A 35 1.32 -6.92 0.61
CA VAL A 35 0.25 -5.94 0.89
C VAL A 35 -1.08 -6.41 0.30
N ILE A 36 -1.08 -6.84 -0.96
CA ILE A 36 -2.27 -7.34 -1.67
C ILE A 36 -2.82 -8.57 -0.93
N ASP A 37 -1.97 -9.54 -0.58
CA ASP A 37 -2.37 -10.74 0.16
C ASP A 37 -2.85 -10.45 1.58
N PHE A 38 -2.33 -9.41 2.22
CA PHE A 38 -2.83 -8.96 3.52
C PHE A 38 -4.27 -8.43 3.41
N PHE A 39 -4.55 -7.58 2.43
CA PHE A 39 -5.89 -7.03 2.23
C PHE A 39 -6.88 -8.05 1.67
N ASP A 40 -6.44 -8.97 0.80
CA ASP A 40 -7.27 -10.06 0.30
C ASP A 40 -7.73 -11.02 1.41
N ARG A 41 -6.91 -11.20 2.47
CA ARG A 41 -7.29 -11.93 3.68
C ARG A 41 -8.13 -11.11 4.68
N GLY A 42 -8.48 -9.88 4.33
CA GLY A 42 -9.30 -8.99 5.15
C GLY A 42 -8.54 -8.14 6.16
N GLY A 43 -7.23 -7.89 5.94
CA GLY A 43 -6.50 -6.84 6.66
C GLY A 43 -6.20 -7.15 8.13
N GLY A 44 -5.95 -8.42 8.47
CA GLY A 44 -5.55 -8.83 9.82
C GLY A 44 -6.68 -8.83 10.85
N GLN A 45 -6.31 -9.01 12.12
CA GLN A 45 -7.21 -9.06 13.26
C GLN A 45 -6.90 -7.89 14.19
N ASP A 46 -7.80 -6.90 14.25
CA ASP A 46 -7.73 -5.80 15.19
C ASP A 46 -9.16 -5.39 15.59
N PRO A 47 -9.47 -5.19 16.89
CA PRO A 47 -10.80 -4.78 17.34
C PRO A 47 -11.28 -3.42 16.78
N GLY A 48 -10.34 -2.51 16.46
CA GLY A 48 -10.60 -1.21 15.85
C GLY A 48 -10.58 -1.23 14.31
N LYS A 49 -10.47 -2.41 13.70
CA LYS A 49 -10.47 -2.56 12.24
C LYS A 49 -11.82 -2.15 11.65
N SER A 50 -11.79 -1.46 10.51
CA SER A 50 -12.99 -1.14 9.75
C SER A 50 -13.76 -2.41 9.35
N PRO A 51 -15.11 -2.43 9.46
CA PRO A 51 -15.93 -3.55 9.02
C PRO A 51 -15.87 -3.80 7.50
N LEU A 52 -15.33 -2.85 6.74
CA LEU A 52 -15.10 -3.01 5.29
C LEU A 52 -13.92 -3.95 4.99
N LEU A 53 -12.99 -4.14 5.93
CA LEU A 53 -11.85 -5.03 5.77
C LEU A 53 -12.26 -6.47 6.04
N LYS A 54 -12.71 -7.12 4.96
CA LYS A 54 -13.14 -8.52 4.90
C LYS A 54 -12.41 -9.25 3.78
N PRO A 55 -12.32 -10.58 3.82
CA PRO A 55 -11.71 -11.34 2.74
C PRO A 55 -12.36 -11.02 1.39
N LEU A 56 -11.53 -10.83 0.36
CA LEU A 56 -11.98 -10.47 -0.99
C LEU A 56 -12.11 -11.70 -1.89
N GLY A 57 -11.24 -12.70 -1.70
CA GLY A 57 -11.27 -13.95 -2.47
C GLY A 57 -10.76 -13.75 -3.89
N LEU A 58 -9.78 -12.87 -4.07
CA LEU A 58 -9.20 -12.57 -5.38
C LEU A 58 -8.49 -13.80 -5.94
N SER A 59 -8.75 -14.08 -7.22
CA SER A 59 -8.00 -15.04 -8.01
C SER A 59 -6.53 -14.60 -8.17
N LYS A 60 -5.67 -15.53 -8.59
CA LYS A 60 -4.26 -15.22 -8.84
C LYS A 60 -4.10 -14.18 -9.95
N GLU A 61 -4.95 -14.27 -10.96
CA GLU A 61 -5.00 -13.38 -12.11
C GLU A 61 -5.39 -11.97 -11.68
N GLU A 62 -6.41 -11.83 -10.81
CA GLU A 62 -6.82 -10.53 -10.28
C GLU A 62 -5.76 -9.88 -9.38
N LYS A 63 -5.08 -10.66 -8.54
CA LYS A 63 -3.95 -10.16 -7.73
C LYS A 63 -2.81 -9.67 -8.61
N THR A 64 -2.51 -10.40 -9.67
CA THR A 64 -1.47 -10.03 -10.64
C THR A 64 -1.85 -8.74 -11.36
N ALA A 65 -3.07 -8.66 -11.88
CA ALA A 65 -3.58 -7.46 -12.55
C ALA A 65 -3.60 -6.24 -11.62
N LEU A 66 -3.98 -6.41 -10.35
CA LEU A 66 -3.95 -5.34 -9.35
C LEU A 66 -2.51 -4.86 -9.12
N LYS A 67 -1.55 -5.79 -8.99
CA LYS A 67 -0.14 -5.43 -8.85
C LYS A 67 0.37 -4.64 -10.06
N GLU A 68 0.04 -5.08 -11.27
CA GLU A 68 0.43 -4.38 -12.50
C GLU A 68 -0.18 -3.00 -12.59
N PHE A 69 -1.45 -2.84 -12.20
CA PHE A 69 -2.08 -1.53 -12.11
C PHE A 69 -1.38 -0.61 -11.11
N LEU A 70 -1.07 -1.12 -9.92
CA LEU A 70 -0.36 -0.33 -8.89
C LEU A 70 1.06 0.03 -9.31
N ALA A 71 1.80 -0.91 -9.91
CA ALA A 71 3.21 -0.73 -10.24
C ALA A 71 3.44 0.02 -11.56
N GLY A 72 2.64 -0.26 -12.58
CA GLY A 72 2.73 0.38 -13.89
C GLY A 72 1.77 1.54 -14.03
N GLY A 73 0.48 1.32 -13.73
CA GLY A 73 -0.59 2.30 -13.96
C GLY A 73 -0.51 3.55 -13.07
N LEU A 74 0.08 3.45 -11.87
CA LEU A 74 0.23 4.57 -10.93
C LEU A 74 1.64 5.17 -10.87
N SER A 75 2.53 4.72 -11.75
CA SER A 75 3.92 5.21 -11.83
C SER A 75 4.13 6.04 -13.08
N GLY A 76 4.76 7.19 -12.91
CA GLY A 76 5.19 8.06 -13.99
C GLY A 76 6.58 7.71 -14.55
N PRO A 77 6.94 8.29 -15.70
CA PRO A 77 8.31 8.23 -16.20
C PRO A 77 9.29 8.81 -15.16
N ALA A 78 10.50 8.26 -15.10
CA ALA A 78 11.52 8.78 -14.21
C ALA A 78 11.82 10.24 -14.56
N ILE A 79 11.76 11.12 -13.54
CA ILE A 79 12.11 12.51 -13.71
C ILE A 79 13.64 12.61 -13.60
N PRO A 80 14.35 13.07 -14.65
CA PRO A 80 15.79 13.24 -14.57
C PRO A 80 16.10 14.29 -13.49
N PHE A 81 16.93 13.89 -12.51
CA PHE A 81 17.40 14.75 -11.44
C PHE A 81 18.91 14.88 -11.54
N THR A 82 19.41 16.12 -11.57
CA THR A 82 20.83 16.41 -11.46
C THR A 82 21.07 17.05 -10.10
N PRO A 83 21.84 16.41 -9.18
CA PRO A 83 22.15 17.00 -7.90
C PRO A 83 22.83 18.36 -8.05
N PRO A 84 22.47 19.37 -7.25
CA PRO A 84 23.16 20.66 -7.28
C PRO A 84 24.61 20.50 -6.81
N ARG A 85 25.52 21.32 -7.33
CA ARG A 85 26.85 21.46 -6.73
C ARG A 85 26.70 22.30 -5.47
N VAL A 86 26.98 21.70 -4.32
CA VAL A 86 27.13 22.44 -3.07
C VAL A 86 28.47 23.21 -3.09
N PRO A 87 28.54 24.44 -2.55
CA PRO A 87 29.79 25.19 -2.41
C PRO A 87 30.85 24.45 -1.60
#